data_AF-A0A2D5W1V2-F1
#
_entry.id   AF-A0A2D5W1V2-F1
#
_cell.length_a   1.000
_cell.length_b   1.000
_cell.length_c   1.000
_cell.angle_alpha   90.00
_cell.angle_beta   90.00
_cell.angle_gamma   90.00
#
_symmetry.space_group_name_H-M   'P 1'
#
loop_
_entity.id
_entity.type
_entity.pdbx_description
1 polymer ?
#
loop_
_entity_poly.entity_id
_entity_poly.type
_entity_poly.pdbx_seq_one_letter_code
_entity_poly.pdbx_strand_id
1 'polypeptide(L)'
;MKPQTDWSRRTFLRGLGAAIALPSLPSALPLRGLAALGSQEEYPLRVAYMFVPNGMHMPDWTPGSDGSYFELPKILSSLEP
;
A
#
# COMPACT_ATOMS: atom_id res chain seq x y z
N MET A 1 -17.45 -43.51 -10.86
CA MET A 1 -18.43 -42.43 -11.14
C MET A 1 -17.75 -41.11 -10.80
N LYS A 2 -17.56 -40.19 -11.76
CA LYS A 2 -17.07 -38.82 -11.47
C LYS A 2 -18.24 -38.06 -10.85
N PRO A 3 -18.07 -37.35 -9.71
CA PRO A 3 -19.13 -36.53 -9.17
C PRO A 3 -19.43 -35.43 -10.19
N GLN A 4 -20.66 -35.44 -10.73
CA GLN A 4 -21.16 -34.30 -11.50
C GLN A 4 -21.47 -33.21 -10.48
N THR A 5 -20.72 -32.12 -10.51
CA THR A 5 -20.98 -30.95 -9.67
C THR A 5 -22.22 -30.25 -10.21
N ASP A 6 -23.38 -30.64 -9.70
CA ASP A 6 -24.64 -29.95 -9.97
C ASP A 6 -24.63 -28.58 -9.30
N TRP A 7 -24.15 -27.57 -10.03
CA TRP A 7 -24.20 -26.19 -9.58
C TRP A 7 -25.66 -25.76 -9.46
N SER A 8 -26.11 -25.52 -8.23
CA SER A 8 -27.47 -25.03 -8.01
C SER A 8 -27.66 -23.71 -8.77
N ARG A 9 -28.81 -23.53 -9.43
CA ARG A 9 -29.16 -22.27 -10.14
C ARG A 9 -28.97 -21.04 -9.24
N ARG A 10 -29.22 -21.20 -7.93
CA ARG A 10 -28.99 -20.17 -6.91
C ARG A 10 -27.51 -19.79 -6.79
N THR A 11 -26.60 -20.76 -6.77
CA THR A 11 -25.15 -20.51 -6.70
C THR A 11 -24.67 -19.79 -7.95
N PHE A 12 -25.13 -20.21 -9.12
CA PHE A 12 -24.80 -19.56 -10.39
C PHE A 12 -25.26 -18.10 -10.42
N LEU A 13 -26.52 -17.83 -10.08
CA LEU A 13 -27.06 -16.46 -10.08
C LEU A 13 -26.38 -15.55 -9.05
N ARG A 14 -25.99 -16.09 -7.88
CA ARG A 14 -25.20 -15.34 -6.89
C ARG A 14 -23.81 -15.00 -7.43
N GLY A 15 -23.14 -15.95 -8.08
CA GLY A 15 -21.83 -15.72 -8.71
C GLY A 15 -21.90 -14.66 -9.81
N LEU A 16 -22.93 -14.71 -10.65
CA LEU A 16 -23.15 -13.71 -11.71
C LEU A 16 -23.40 -12.31 -11.13
N GLY A 17 -24.23 -12.21 -10.09
CA GLY A 17 -24.47 -10.93 -9.41
C GLY A 17 -23.18 -10.35 -8.80
N ALA A 18 -22.36 -11.20 -8.17
CA ALA A 18 -21.07 -10.78 -7.64
C ALA A 18 -20.11 -10.32 -8.75
N ALA A 19 -20.06 -11.01 -9.89
CA ALA A 19 -19.19 -10.62 -11.01
C ALA A 19 -19.56 -9.25 -11.62
N ILE A 20 -20.84 -8.88 -11.59
CA ILE A 20 -21.31 -7.58 -12.08
C ILE A 20 -21.08 -6.47 -11.01
N ALA A 21 -21.34 -6.77 -9.74
CA ALA A 21 -21.24 -5.78 -8.66
C ALA A 21 -19.82 -5.56 -8.12
N LEU A 22 -18.94 -6.57 -8.19
CA LEU A 22 -17.60 -6.49 -7.60
C LEU A 22 -16.71 -5.38 -8.23
N PRO A 23 -16.69 -5.19 -9.57
CA PRO A 23 -15.88 -4.14 -10.19
C PRO A 23 -16.35 -2.72 -9.90
N SER A 24 -17.62 -2.51 -9.53
CA SER A 24 -18.15 -1.19 -9.20
C SER A 24 -17.91 -0.77 -7.75
N LEU A 25 -17.40 -1.67 -6.91
CA LEU A 25 -16.95 -1.32 -5.57
C LEU A 25 -15.73 -0.39 -5.66
N PRO A 26 -15.73 0.76 -4.96
CA PRO A 26 -14.60 1.68 -4.95
C PRO A 26 -13.27 1.02 -4.54
N SER A 27 -13.32 -0.05 -3.75
CA SER A 27 -12.15 -0.84 -3.34
C SER A 27 -11.59 -1.74 -4.44
N ALA A 28 -12.39 -2.10 -5.45
CA ALA A 28 -11.97 -2.90 -6.60
C ALA A 28 -11.38 -2.03 -7.72
N LEU A 29 -11.51 -0.71 -7.63
CA LEU A 29 -10.86 0.21 -8.56
C LEU A 29 -9.34 0.13 -8.36
N PRO A 30 -8.55 0.01 -9.44
CA PRO A 30 -7.10 0.09 -9.35
C PRO A 30 -6.72 1.52 -8.95
N LEU A 31 -6.55 1.76 -7.64
CA LEU A 31 -6.14 3.07 -7.08
C LEU A 31 -4.89 3.62 -7.79
N ARG A 32 -3.99 2.72 -8.20
CA ARG A 32 -2.75 3.05 -8.93
C ARG A 32 -2.99 3.54 -10.36
N GLY A 33 -4.02 3.03 -11.03
CA GLY A 33 -4.34 3.42 -12.41
C GLY A 33 -5.03 4.78 -12.50
N LEU A 34 -5.89 5.10 -11.52
CA LEU A 34 -6.56 6.40 -11.45
C LEU A 34 -5.61 7.54 -11.02
N ALA A 35 -4.64 7.26 -10.14
CA ALA A 35 -3.60 8.22 -9.78
C ALA A 35 -2.63 8.52 -10.93
N ALA A 36 -2.43 7.57 -11.85
CA ALA A 36 -1.53 7.73 -13.00
C ALA A 36 -2.12 8.61 -14.14
N LEU A 37 -3.43 8.85 -14.16
CA LEU A 37 -4.08 9.70 -15.19
C LEU A 37 -3.82 11.20 -15.00
N GLY A 38 -3.23 11.60 -13.86
CA GLY A 38 -3.01 13.01 -13.50
C GLY A 38 -1.56 13.45 -13.34
N SER A 39 -0.58 12.56 -13.33
CA SER A 39 0.81 12.92 -13.11
C SER A 39 1.61 12.86 -14.41
N GLN A 40 1.67 13.98 -15.13
CA GLN A 40 2.86 14.26 -15.93
C GLN A 40 4.07 14.28 -14.98
N GLU A 41 5.16 13.66 -15.43
CA GLU A 41 6.48 13.58 -14.79
C GLU A 41 6.73 14.59 -13.66
N GLU A 42 6.38 14.22 -12.44
CA GLU A 42 6.94 14.80 -11.24
C GLU A 42 7.43 13.61 -10.43
N TYR A 43 8.71 13.63 -10.06
CA TYR A 43 9.33 12.62 -9.21
C TYR A 43 8.38 12.20 -8.08
N PRO A 44 8.40 10.94 -7.61
CA PRO A 44 7.60 10.58 -6.44
C PRO A 44 7.99 11.52 -5.30
N LEU A 45 7.10 12.47 -4.99
CA LEU A 45 7.24 13.39 -3.86
C LEU A 45 7.18 12.52 -2.60
N ARG A 46 8.34 12.11 -2.10
CA ARG A 46 8.46 11.31 -0.87
C ARG A 46 8.23 12.25 0.30
N VAL A 47 7.01 12.26 0.82
CA VAL A 47 6.67 13.01 2.03
C VAL A 47 6.88 12.10 3.25
N ALA A 48 7.56 12.62 4.27
CA ALA A 48 7.69 11.97 5.57
C ALA A 48 7.06 12.85 6.65
N TYR A 49 6.24 12.26 7.51
CA TYR A 49 5.72 12.89 8.71
C TYR A 49 6.39 12.23 9.92
N MET A 50 7.18 13.01 10.65
CA MET A 50 7.97 12.52 11.77
C MET A 50 7.50 13.23 13.04
N PHE A 51 7.15 12.45 14.06
CA PHE A 51 6.77 12.96 15.37
C PHE A 51 7.78 12.46 16.41
N VAL A 52 8.33 13.38 17.20
CA VAL A 52 9.30 13.08 18.24
C VAL A 52 8.64 13.32 19.61
N PRO A 53 8.14 12.27 20.30
CA PRO A 53 7.57 12.43 21.64
C PRO A 53 8.62 12.83 22.69
N ASN A 54 8.14 13.34 23.82
CA ASN A 54 8.97 13.59 25.00
C ASN A 54 9.55 12.27 25.55
N GLY A 55 10.83 12.30 25.94
CA GLY A 55 11.53 11.13 26.49
C GLY A 55 12.20 10.22 25.45
N MET A 56 12.22 10.62 24.17
CA MET A 56 12.99 9.90 23.16
C MET A 56 14.50 10.00 23.43
N HIS A 57 15.21 8.89 23.27
CA HIS A 57 16.67 8.86 23.36
C HIS A 57 17.30 9.43 22.07
N MET A 58 17.53 10.74 22.06
CA MET A 58 18.03 11.48 20.89
C MET A 58 19.35 10.96 20.29
N PRO A 59 20.34 10.46 21.07
CA PRO A 59 21.57 9.93 20.49
C PRO A 59 21.36 8.74 19.56
N ASP A 60 20.34 7.91 19.82
CA ASP A 60 20.02 6.76 18.96
C ASP A 60 19.06 7.13 17.83
N TRP A 61 18.45 8.32 17.85
CA TRP A 61 17.53 8.80 16.80
C TRP A 61 18.20 9.73 15.80
N THR A 62 19.18 10.53 16.25
CA THR A 62 19.79 11.57 15.43
C THR A 62 20.93 10.97 14.60
N PRO A 63 20.89 11.07 13.25
CA PRO A 63 22.04 10.70 12.43
C PRO A 63 23.29 11.51 12.79
N GLY A 64 24.47 10.88 12.72
CA GLY A 64 25.73 11.52 13.12
C GLY A 64 26.36 12.48 12.10
N SER A 65 25.80 12.55 10.89
CA SER A 65 26.32 13.36 9.79
C SER A 65 25.18 13.85 8.89
N ASP A 66 25.33 15.06 8.37
CA ASP A 66 24.39 15.67 7.45
C ASP A 66 24.69 15.30 5.99
N GLY A 67 23.70 15.47 5.10
CA GLY A 67 23.85 15.27 3.66
C GLY A 67 23.22 13.97 3.15
N SER A 68 23.74 13.45 2.04
CA SER A 68 23.31 12.17 1.44
C SER A 68 24.26 11.04 1.84
N TYR A 69 23.76 9.81 1.93
CA TYR A 69 24.57 8.60 2.21
C TYR A 69 25.21 8.58 3.62
N PHE A 70 24.48 9.03 4.63
CA PHE A 70 24.85 8.85 6.03
C PHE A 70 24.37 7.50 6.56
N GLU A 71 25.08 6.97 7.56
CA GLU A 71 24.64 5.76 8.27
C GLU A 71 23.46 6.10 9.18
N LEU A 72 22.34 5.38 8.98
CA LEU A 72 21.17 5.52 9.83
C LEU A 72 21.41 4.78 11.15
N PRO A 73 21.05 5.38 12.30
CA PRO A 73 21.06 4.68 13.57
C PRO A 73 20.20 3.42 13.53
N LYS A 74 20.50 2.43 14.39
CA LYS A 74 19.81 1.13 14.42
C LYS A 74 18.28 1.24 14.41
N ILE A 75 17.72 2.21 15.15
CA ILE A 75 16.27 2.39 15.25
C ILE A 75 15.63 2.93 13.96
N LEU A 76 16.42 3.52 13.06
CA LEU A 76 16.00 4.04 11.75
C LEU A 76 16.42 3.12 10.59
N SER A 77 17.05 1.97 10.85
CA SER A 77 17.52 1.03 9.81
C SER A 77 16.43 0.58 8.83
N SER A 78 15.16 0.54 9.24
CA SER A 78 14.03 0.23 8.35
C SER A 78 13.77 1.29 7.26
N LEU A 79 14.41 2.46 7.35
CA LEU A 79 14.30 3.55 6.39
C LEU A 79 15.50 3.59 5.42
N GLU A 80 16.45 2.66 5.55
CA GLU A 80 17.52 2.50 4.57
C GLU A 80 16.94 2.20 3.17
N PRO A 81 17.54 2.74 2.10
CA PRO A 81 17.04 2.60 0.73
C PRO A 81 17.07 1.17 0.18
#